data_AF-A0A7W0KWC9-F1
#
_entry.id   AF-A0A7W0KWC9-F1
#
_cell.length_a   1.000
_cell.length_b   1.000
_cell.length_c   1.000
_cell.angle_alpha   90.00
_cell.angle_beta   90.00
_cell.angle_gamma   90.00
#
_symmetry.space_group_name_H-M   'P 1'
#
loop_
_entity.id
_entity.type
_entity.pdbx_description
1 polymer ?
#
loop_
_entity_poly.entity_id
_entity_poly.type
_entity_poly.pdbx_seq_one_letter_code
_entity_poly.pdbx_strand_id
1 'polypeptide(L)'
;MALDPVVDDGRHGDAAVEEWVFTTWAVDLSIGAVSGHRVTGRTAWYWAAVVRPGQPLLHVAEWEVPVRAEPGLVKAHGLWAEHVCDAPMEQWTISNETFAAGLDDPGDAIGRAYGVPTAVAFDLEWYAAAPPVARIDGFEQAGVVHGVIELPGAARHLTETPARRWHRWGDELAPLELPNAYAHTDLRAVFAFPDGFVANWALTPDGFRQFAAHDS
;
A
#
# COMPACT_ATOMS: atom_id res chain seq x y z
N MET A 1 31.98 5.67 -5.86
CA MET A 1 31.82 4.97 -4.57
C MET A 1 30.33 5.00 -4.31
N ALA A 2 29.63 3.89 -4.60
CA ALA A 2 28.22 3.80 -4.25
C ALA A 2 28.15 3.78 -2.73
N LEU A 3 27.38 4.69 -2.14
CA LEU A 3 27.05 4.62 -0.71
C LEU A 3 26.34 3.29 -0.49
N ASP A 4 26.71 2.55 0.55
CA ASP A 4 25.95 1.38 0.97
C ASP A 4 24.50 1.83 1.19
N PRO A 5 23.50 1.08 0.69
CA PRO A 5 22.11 1.45 0.91
C PRO A 5 21.84 1.45 2.42
N VAL A 6 21.48 2.64 2.92
CA VAL A 6 21.21 2.86 4.34
C VAL A 6 19.84 2.26 4.65
N VAL A 7 19.76 1.51 5.75
CA VAL A 7 18.50 1.06 6.32
C VAL A 7 18.16 2.00 7.46
N ASP A 8 17.15 2.84 7.27
CA ASP A 8 16.70 3.84 8.23
C ASP A 8 15.17 3.97 8.13
N ASP A 9 14.47 3.86 9.27
CA ASP A 9 13.00 3.98 9.35
C ASP A 9 12.56 5.44 9.60
N GLY A 10 13.52 6.33 9.84
CA GLY A 10 13.31 7.75 10.07
C GLY A 10 12.93 8.51 8.79
N ARG A 11 12.46 9.75 8.98
CA ARG A 11 12.11 10.63 7.87
C ARG A 11 13.37 11.14 7.15
N HIS A 12 13.36 11.09 5.82
CA HIS A 12 14.43 11.60 4.95
C HIS A 12 14.05 12.97 4.39
N GLY A 13 14.15 14.00 5.23
CA GLY A 13 13.71 15.37 4.90
C GLY A 13 14.49 16.07 3.77
N ASP A 14 15.63 15.53 3.38
CA ASP A 14 16.47 15.96 2.26
C ASP A 14 16.12 15.28 0.93
N ALA A 15 15.36 14.18 0.96
CA ALA A 15 14.87 13.52 -0.24
C ALA A 15 13.73 14.31 -0.89
N ALA A 16 13.72 14.39 -2.22
CA ALA A 16 12.64 15.05 -2.96
C ALA A 16 11.33 14.23 -2.93
N VAL A 17 11.47 12.91 -2.89
CA VAL A 17 10.39 11.93 -2.80
C VAL A 17 10.71 10.92 -1.72
N GLU A 18 9.72 10.59 -0.89
CA GLU A 18 9.82 9.50 0.07
C GLU A 18 8.46 8.81 0.22
N GLU A 19 8.47 7.48 0.27
CA GLU A 19 7.31 6.61 0.14
C GLU A 19 7.34 5.48 1.16
N TRP A 20 6.17 5.18 1.71
CA TRP A 20 5.92 4.00 2.52
C TRP A 20 4.79 3.19 1.92
N VAL A 21 4.99 1.88 1.80
CA VAL A 21 3.99 0.94 1.28
C VAL A 21 3.89 -0.24 2.23
N PHE A 22 2.67 -0.55 2.66
CA PHE A 22 2.35 -1.70 3.48
C PHE A 22 1.38 -2.60 2.74
N THR A 23 1.62 -3.90 2.82
CA THR A 23 0.78 -4.93 2.21
C THR A 23 0.56 -6.07 3.18
N THR A 24 -0.62 -6.68 3.12
CA THR A 24 -0.96 -7.89 3.87
C THR A 24 -1.87 -8.77 3.04
N TRP A 25 -1.78 -10.08 3.22
CA TRP A 25 -2.59 -11.04 2.47
C TRP A 25 -2.87 -12.31 3.26
N ALA A 26 -4.09 -12.84 3.10
CA ALA A 26 -4.40 -14.18 3.53
C ALA A 26 -3.87 -15.20 2.50
N VAL A 27 -3.18 -16.25 2.97
CA VAL A 27 -2.60 -17.30 2.11
C VAL A 27 -3.69 -18.05 1.31
N ASP A 28 -4.91 -18.12 1.83
CA ASP A 28 -6.08 -18.71 1.17
C ASP A 28 -6.75 -17.77 0.15
N LEU A 29 -6.17 -16.58 -0.08
CA LEU A 29 -6.65 -15.53 -0.99
C LEU A 29 -8.02 -14.94 -0.61
N SER A 30 -8.48 -15.14 0.62
CA SER A 30 -9.75 -14.58 1.10
C SER A 30 -9.74 -13.05 1.18
N ILE A 31 -8.58 -12.45 1.40
CA ILE A 31 -8.38 -11.00 1.43
C ILE A 31 -6.91 -10.62 1.15
N GLY A 32 -6.72 -9.50 0.47
CA GLY A 32 -5.45 -8.78 0.41
C GLY A 32 -5.69 -7.29 0.59
N ALA A 33 -4.76 -6.59 1.22
CA ALA A 33 -4.83 -5.15 1.41
C ALA A 33 -3.49 -4.45 1.13
N VAL A 34 -3.59 -3.22 0.63
CA VAL A 34 -2.49 -2.30 0.37
C VAL A 34 -2.81 -0.99 1.07
N SER A 35 -1.82 -0.37 1.70
CA SER A 35 -1.89 1.00 2.22
C SER A 35 -0.54 1.66 1.96
N GLY A 36 -0.53 2.73 1.16
CA GLY A 36 0.68 3.44 0.82
C GLY A 36 0.51 4.94 0.93
N HIS A 37 1.59 5.63 1.26
CA HIS A 37 1.66 7.07 1.17
C HIS A 37 3.02 7.53 0.67
N ARG A 38 3.03 8.64 -0.06
CA ARG A 38 4.24 9.23 -0.63
C ARG A 38 4.24 10.73 -0.42
N VAL A 39 5.34 11.28 0.06
CA VAL A 39 5.57 12.73 0.11
C VAL A 39 6.41 13.11 -1.10
N THR A 40 5.94 14.10 -1.87
CA THR A 40 6.66 14.70 -3.00
C THR A 40 6.57 16.22 -2.89
N GLY A 41 7.70 16.84 -2.52
CA GLY A 41 7.75 18.27 -2.19
C GLY A 41 6.78 18.66 -1.06
N ARG A 42 5.71 19.39 -1.41
CA ARG A 42 4.70 19.87 -0.45
C ARG A 42 3.37 19.11 -0.53
N THR A 43 3.34 18.06 -1.34
CA THR A 43 2.16 17.25 -1.60
C THR A 43 2.39 15.82 -1.09
N ALA A 44 1.38 15.25 -0.47
CA ALA A 44 1.29 13.87 -0.09
C ALA A 44 0.28 13.16 -0.99
N TRP A 45 0.63 11.94 -1.36
CA TRP A 45 -0.21 10.96 -2.04
C TRP A 45 -0.58 9.89 -1.03
N TYR A 46 -1.81 9.41 -1.11
CA TYR A 46 -2.28 8.28 -0.34
C TYR A 46 -3.09 7.35 -1.22
N TRP A 47 -2.82 6.06 -1.12
CA TRP A 47 -3.58 5.04 -1.82
C TRP A 47 -3.77 3.83 -0.94
N ALA A 48 -4.91 3.18 -1.10
CA ALA A 48 -5.19 1.93 -0.41
C ALA A 48 -6.08 1.06 -1.29
N ALA A 49 -5.97 -0.25 -1.09
CA ALA A 49 -6.87 -1.20 -1.74
C ALA A 49 -7.26 -2.34 -0.81
N VAL A 50 -8.46 -2.87 -1.01
CA VAL A 50 -8.88 -4.18 -0.48
C VAL A 50 -9.37 -5.04 -1.62
N VAL A 51 -8.78 -6.23 -1.76
CA VAL A 51 -9.10 -7.21 -2.79
C VAL A 51 -9.67 -8.45 -2.13
N ARG A 52 -10.82 -8.94 -2.62
CA ARG A 52 -11.51 -10.12 -2.08
C ARG A 52 -12.15 -10.93 -3.21
N PRO A 53 -12.20 -12.27 -3.13
CA PRO A 53 -12.84 -13.10 -4.15
C PRO A 53 -14.31 -12.75 -4.39
N GLY A 54 -14.67 -12.54 -5.66
CA GLY A 54 -16.05 -12.28 -6.08
C GLY A 54 -16.65 -10.99 -5.53
N GLN A 55 -15.82 -10.03 -5.10
CA GLN A 55 -16.24 -8.71 -4.63
C GLN A 55 -15.55 -7.62 -5.47
N PRO A 56 -16.15 -6.42 -5.59
CA PRO A 56 -15.49 -5.28 -6.20
C PRO A 56 -14.16 -4.97 -5.51
N LEU A 57 -13.16 -4.52 -6.29
CA LEU A 57 -11.96 -3.88 -5.76
C LEU A 57 -12.38 -2.63 -5.00
N LEU A 58 -12.02 -2.53 -3.72
CA LEU A 58 -12.14 -1.27 -3.01
C LEU A 58 -10.88 -0.46 -3.26
N HIS A 59 -10.98 0.60 -4.05
CA HIS A 59 -9.87 1.45 -4.46
C HIS A 59 -9.95 2.84 -3.81
N VAL A 60 -8.87 3.25 -3.15
CA VAL A 60 -8.69 4.61 -2.60
C VAL A 60 -7.45 5.21 -3.24
N ALA A 61 -7.58 6.43 -3.73
CA ALA A 61 -6.50 7.20 -4.31
C ALA A 61 -6.75 8.69 -4.06
N GLU A 62 -5.84 9.34 -3.34
CA GLU A 62 -5.85 10.78 -3.11
C GLU A 62 -4.46 11.34 -3.37
N TRP A 63 -4.35 12.20 -4.38
CA TRP A 63 -3.07 12.60 -4.96
C TRP A 63 -2.65 14.05 -4.64
N GLU A 64 -3.55 14.83 -4.06
CA GLU A 64 -3.34 16.27 -3.83
C GLU A 64 -3.56 16.65 -2.36
N VAL A 65 -2.90 15.93 -1.45
CA VAL A 65 -3.03 16.19 -0.01
C VAL A 65 -1.90 17.09 0.47
N PRO A 66 -2.17 18.23 1.15
CA PRO A 66 -1.09 19.04 1.71
C PRO A 66 -0.31 18.29 2.79
N VAL A 67 1.02 18.29 2.70
CA VAL A 67 1.90 17.69 3.71
C VAL A 67 1.72 18.41 5.05
N ARG A 68 1.63 17.63 6.13
CA ARG A 68 1.53 18.11 7.52
C ARG A 68 2.88 18.03 8.22
N ALA A 69 2.95 18.59 9.43
CA ALA A 69 4.14 18.48 10.28
C ALA A 69 4.48 17.01 10.58
N GLU A 70 3.45 16.19 10.79
CA GLU A 70 3.55 14.73 10.88
C GLU A 70 3.27 14.14 9.48
N PRO A 71 4.29 13.64 8.74
CA PRO A 71 4.11 13.21 7.36
C PRO A 71 3.23 11.98 7.20
N GLY A 72 3.21 11.10 8.21
CA GLY A 72 2.37 9.90 8.24
C GLY A 72 0.87 10.19 8.33
N LEU A 73 0.47 11.42 8.70
CA LEU A 73 -0.92 11.84 8.81
C LEU A 73 -1.42 12.47 7.51
N VAL A 74 -2.28 11.76 6.79
CA VAL A 74 -2.91 12.21 5.55
C VAL A 74 -4.39 12.53 5.80
N LYS A 75 -4.80 13.77 5.52
CA LYS A 75 -6.21 14.17 5.64
C LYS A 75 -6.67 14.98 4.44
N ALA A 76 -7.73 14.52 3.79
CA ALA A 76 -8.42 15.19 2.69
C ALA A 76 -9.94 15.14 2.92
N HIS A 77 -10.72 15.60 1.95
CA HIS A 77 -12.18 15.57 2.07
C HIS A 77 -12.70 14.13 2.05
N GLY A 78 -13.16 13.62 3.19
CA GLY A 78 -13.65 12.25 3.31
C GLY A 78 -12.55 11.19 3.48
N LEU A 79 -11.29 11.61 3.68
CA LEU A 79 -10.15 10.75 3.97
C LEU A 79 -9.49 11.19 5.28
N TRP A 80 -9.36 10.23 6.19
CA TRP A 80 -8.38 10.25 7.27
C TRP A 80 -7.51 9.00 7.14
N ALA A 81 -6.19 9.15 7.16
CA ALA A 81 -5.25 8.03 7.21
C ALA A 81 -4.02 8.41 8.02
N GLU A 82 -3.46 7.44 8.73
CA GLU A 82 -2.29 7.64 9.56
C GLU A 82 -1.41 6.39 9.56
N HIS A 83 -0.12 6.57 9.23
CA HIS A 83 0.92 5.56 9.40
C HIS A 83 1.84 6.05 10.51
N VAL A 84 1.91 5.32 11.63
CA VAL A 84 2.74 5.64 12.79
C VAL A 84 3.85 4.61 12.91
N CYS A 85 5.09 5.08 13.04
CA CYS A 85 6.20 4.22 13.43
C CYS A 85 6.24 4.14 14.96
N ASP A 86 5.74 3.06 15.54
CA ASP A 86 5.73 2.88 16.99
C ASP A 86 7.10 2.48 17.52
N ALA A 87 7.78 1.59 16.79
CA ALA A 87 9.13 1.12 17.09
C ALA A 87 9.90 0.90 15.78
N PRO A 88 10.95 1.69 15.48
CA PRO A 88 11.71 1.57 14.24
C PRO A 88 12.18 0.14 13.97
N MET A 89 11.93 -0.34 12.75
CA MET A 89 12.25 -1.69 12.27
C MET A 89 11.52 -2.82 12.99
N GLU A 90 10.57 -2.51 13.88
CA GLU A 90 9.86 -3.47 14.72
C GLU A 90 8.34 -3.41 14.55
N GLN A 91 7.73 -2.21 14.65
CA GLN A 91 6.27 -2.06 14.71
C GLN A 91 5.77 -0.76 14.07
N TRP A 92 4.63 -0.87 13.38
CA TRP A 92 3.89 0.25 12.80
C TRP A 92 2.36 0.09 12.96
N THR A 93 1.66 1.13 13.41
CA THR A 93 0.21 1.28 13.25
C THR A 93 -0.13 1.85 11.88
N ILE A 94 -1.00 1.16 11.14
CA ILE A 94 -1.48 1.51 9.80
C ILE A 94 -2.99 1.66 9.84
N SER A 95 -3.48 2.89 9.74
CA SER A 95 -4.89 3.19 9.91
C SER A 95 -5.47 4.07 8.80
N ASN A 96 -6.77 3.91 8.54
CA ASN A 96 -7.56 4.83 7.73
C ASN A 96 -9.05 4.78 8.09
N GLU A 97 -9.76 5.85 7.74
CA GLU A 97 -11.21 5.94 7.71
C GLU A 97 -11.60 6.73 6.45
N THR A 98 -12.23 6.06 5.49
CA THR A 98 -12.53 6.66 4.18
C THR A 98 -13.66 5.96 3.43
N PHE A 99 -14.00 6.48 2.25
CA PHE A 99 -14.83 5.81 1.25
C PHE A 99 -13.98 5.42 0.04
N ALA A 100 -13.86 4.13 -0.21
CA ALA A 100 -13.30 3.60 -1.44
C ALA A 100 -14.30 3.66 -2.60
N ALA A 101 -13.80 3.76 -3.82
CA ALA A 101 -14.56 3.42 -5.01
C ALA A 101 -14.58 1.88 -5.14
N GLY A 102 -15.77 1.28 -5.04
CA GLY A 102 -15.97 -0.14 -5.36
C GLY A 102 -16.02 -0.33 -6.88
N LEU A 103 -15.00 -0.99 -7.45
CA LEU A 103 -14.83 -1.22 -8.88
C LEU A 103 -15.05 -2.69 -9.23
N ASP A 104 -15.98 -2.98 -10.13
CA ASP A 104 -16.25 -4.34 -10.60
C ASP A 104 -15.10 -4.90 -11.46
N ASP A 105 -14.50 -4.05 -12.30
CA ASP A 105 -13.25 -4.34 -13.01
C ASP A 105 -12.09 -3.53 -12.39
N PRO A 106 -11.05 -4.18 -11.84
CA PRO A 106 -9.86 -3.50 -11.34
C PRO A 106 -9.18 -2.59 -12.38
N GLY A 107 -9.33 -2.87 -13.68
CA GLY A 107 -8.78 -2.05 -14.76
C GLY A 107 -9.34 -0.63 -14.83
N ASP A 108 -10.55 -0.40 -14.31
CA ASP A 108 -11.18 0.93 -14.28
C ASP A 108 -10.40 1.93 -13.41
N ALA A 109 -9.51 1.45 -12.52
CA ALA A 109 -8.61 2.25 -11.71
C ALA A 109 -7.56 3.02 -12.54
N ILE A 110 -7.25 2.58 -13.77
CA ILE A 110 -6.33 3.28 -14.67
C ILE A 110 -6.98 4.56 -15.23
N GLY A 111 -8.31 4.56 -15.33
CA GLY A 111 -9.10 5.68 -15.81
C GLY A 111 -9.49 6.63 -14.69
N ARG A 112 -10.81 6.88 -14.57
CA ARG A 112 -11.36 7.79 -13.55
C ARG A 112 -11.72 7.07 -12.24
N ALA A 113 -11.59 5.76 -12.18
CA ALA A 113 -11.99 4.94 -11.04
C ALA A 113 -13.43 5.22 -10.55
N TYR A 114 -14.38 5.37 -11.47
CA TYR A 114 -15.78 5.58 -11.10
C TYR A 114 -16.39 4.29 -10.56
N GLY A 115 -16.64 4.26 -9.26
CA GLY A 115 -17.22 3.12 -8.56
C GLY A 115 -18.30 3.50 -7.56
N VAL A 116 -18.83 2.49 -6.86
CA VAL A 116 -19.80 2.69 -5.78
C VAL A 116 -19.07 3.12 -4.51
N PRO A 117 -19.37 4.29 -3.92
CA PRO A 117 -18.75 4.72 -2.66
C PRO A 117 -19.01 3.70 -1.56
N THR A 118 -17.93 3.14 -1.01
CA THR A 118 -17.96 2.04 -0.06
C THR A 118 -17.08 2.38 1.13
N ALA A 119 -17.68 2.47 2.32
CA ALA A 119 -16.92 2.75 3.54
C ALA A 119 -15.86 1.66 3.78
N VAL A 120 -14.65 2.07 4.16
CA VAL A 120 -13.58 1.18 4.56
C VAL A 120 -12.77 1.86 5.66
N ALA A 121 -12.41 1.09 6.69
CA ALA A 121 -11.48 1.55 7.70
C ALA A 121 -10.45 0.47 8.00
N PHE A 122 -9.20 0.89 8.17
CA PHE A 122 -8.08 0.06 8.60
C PHE A 122 -7.75 0.44 10.04
N ASP A 123 -7.62 -0.57 10.89
CA ASP A 123 -7.03 -0.49 12.21
C ASP A 123 -6.08 -1.67 12.34
N LEU A 124 -4.86 -1.49 11.82
CA LEU A 124 -3.90 -2.57 11.59
C LEU A 124 -2.58 -2.27 12.29
N GLU A 125 -2.04 -3.29 12.93
CA GLU A 125 -0.73 -3.31 13.58
C GLU A 125 0.19 -4.22 12.76
N TRP A 126 1.26 -3.65 12.20
CA TRP A 126 2.29 -4.38 11.47
C TRP A 126 3.48 -4.65 12.38
N TYR A 127 3.96 -5.89 12.38
CA TYR A 127 5.13 -6.32 13.16
C TYR A 127 6.19 -6.97 12.26
N ALA A 128 7.45 -6.66 12.52
CA ALA A 128 8.57 -7.28 11.82
C ALA A 128 8.66 -8.78 12.12
N ALA A 129 8.79 -9.57 11.06
CA ALA A 129 9.04 -11.02 11.13
C ALA A 129 10.45 -11.39 10.65
N ALA A 130 11.16 -10.44 10.03
CA ALA A 130 12.53 -10.59 9.57
C ALA A 130 13.28 -9.24 9.61
N PRO A 131 14.62 -9.26 9.62
CA PRO A 131 15.41 -8.05 9.40
C PRO A 131 15.07 -7.37 8.06
N PRO A 132 15.21 -6.04 7.97
CA PRO A 132 15.07 -5.31 6.71
C PRO A 132 16.14 -5.72 5.70
N VAL A 133 15.77 -5.72 4.42
CA VAL A 133 16.64 -5.99 3.28
C VAL A 133 16.81 -4.71 2.49
N ALA A 134 18.05 -4.23 2.43
CA ALA A 134 18.39 -3.00 1.74
C ALA A 134 18.10 -3.07 0.23
N ARG A 135 17.66 -1.94 -0.32
CA ARG A 135 17.34 -1.69 -1.73
C ARG A 135 18.07 -0.43 -2.19
N ILE A 136 18.14 -0.21 -3.50
CA ILE A 136 18.83 0.97 -4.05
C ILE A 136 18.19 2.29 -3.60
N ASP A 137 16.87 2.28 -3.44
CA ASP A 137 16.02 3.41 -3.11
C ASP A 137 15.43 3.29 -1.71
N GLY A 138 15.99 2.46 -0.81
CA GLY A 138 15.52 2.31 0.57
C GLY A 138 15.64 0.88 1.10
N PHE A 139 14.56 0.32 1.64
CA PHE A 139 14.53 -1.08 2.08
C PHE A 139 13.15 -1.73 1.94
N GLU A 140 13.13 -3.05 2.06
CA GLU A 140 11.91 -3.84 2.27
C GLU A 140 12.01 -4.66 3.54
N GLN A 141 10.87 -5.02 4.14
CA GLN A 141 10.85 -5.86 5.32
C GLN A 141 9.64 -6.80 5.31
N ALA A 142 9.88 -8.07 5.65
CA ALA A 142 8.82 -9.05 5.84
C ALA A 142 8.25 -8.93 7.27
N GLY A 143 6.94 -9.11 7.39
CA GLY A 143 6.23 -8.96 8.65
C GLY A 143 4.93 -9.73 8.71
N VAL A 144 4.18 -9.45 9.75
CA VAL A 144 2.80 -9.92 9.94
C VAL A 144 1.91 -8.76 10.36
N VAL A 145 0.61 -8.88 10.12
CA VAL A 145 -0.40 -7.91 10.53
C VAL A 145 -1.39 -8.53 11.50
N HIS A 146 -1.73 -7.77 12.53
CA HIS A 146 -2.88 -7.98 13.41
C HIS A 146 -3.84 -6.80 13.26
N GLY A 147 -5.14 -7.03 13.50
CA GLY A 147 -6.11 -5.93 13.57
C GLY A 147 -7.37 -6.23 12.78
N VAL A 148 -8.00 -5.17 12.28
CA VAL A 148 -9.27 -5.27 11.58
C VAL A 148 -9.33 -4.37 10.34
N ILE A 149 -9.93 -4.92 9.28
CA ILE A 149 -10.42 -4.14 8.15
C ILE A 149 -11.94 -4.10 8.27
N GLU A 150 -12.49 -2.94 8.56
CA GLU A 150 -13.93 -2.70 8.65
C GLU A 150 -14.51 -2.49 7.25
N LEU A 151 -15.51 -3.29 6.91
CA LEU A 151 -16.17 -3.32 5.60
C LEU A 151 -17.68 -3.40 5.80
N PRO A 152 -18.51 -2.90 4.86
CA PRO A 152 -19.94 -3.03 4.97
C PRO A 152 -20.35 -4.50 5.07
N GLY A 153 -21.24 -4.79 6.02
CA GLY A 153 -21.78 -6.12 6.26
C GLY A 153 -20.93 -6.98 7.21
N ALA A 154 -19.60 -6.93 7.14
CA ALA A 154 -18.76 -7.68 8.08
C ALA A 154 -17.29 -7.23 8.09
N ALA A 155 -16.77 -7.00 9.30
CA ALA A 155 -15.36 -6.82 9.59
C ALA A 155 -14.51 -8.03 9.18
N ARG A 156 -13.22 -7.80 8.93
CA ARG A 156 -12.23 -8.84 8.63
C ARG A 156 -11.09 -8.72 9.62
N HIS A 157 -11.05 -9.65 10.58
CA HIS A 157 -9.96 -9.73 11.55
C HIS A 157 -8.75 -10.42 10.94
N LEU A 158 -7.60 -9.79 11.11
CA LEU A 158 -6.30 -10.31 10.72
C LEU A 158 -5.55 -10.69 12.00
N THR A 159 -4.99 -11.90 12.01
CA THR A 159 -4.17 -12.42 13.12
C THR A 159 -2.94 -13.06 12.52
N GLU A 160 -1.76 -12.55 12.86
CA GLU A 160 -0.47 -13.01 12.31
C GLU A 160 -0.51 -13.16 10.78
N THR A 161 -1.25 -12.29 10.09
CA THR A 161 -1.46 -12.41 8.65
C THR A 161 -0.19 -11.97 7.92
N PRO A 162 0.35 -12.76 6.98
CA PRO A 162 1.58 -12.41 6.27
C PRO A 162 1.53 -11.03 5.64
N ALA A 163 2.63 -10.29 5.79
CA ALA A 163 2.73 -8.92 5.36
C ALA A 163 4.12 -8.56 4.84
N ARG A 164 4.18 -7.47 4.09
CA ARG A 164 5.43 -6.87 3.60
C ARG A 164 5.30 -5.37 3.57
N ARG A 165 6.37 -4.69 3.96
CA ARG A 165 6.47 -3.24 3.84
C ARG A 165 7.70 -2.81 3.06
N TRP A 166 7.63 -1.61 2.52
CA TRP A 166 8.73 -0.89 1.89
C TRP A 166 8.74 0.53 2.42
N HIS A 167 9.94 1.07 2.56
CA HIS A 167 10.18 2.48 2.81
C HIS A 167 11.29 2.92 1.87
N ARG A 168 10.98 3.91 1.03
CA ARG A 168 11.78 4.30 -0.12
C ARG A 168 11.98 5.80 -0.15
N TRP A 169 13.15 6.28 -0.56
CA TRP A 169 13.46 7.71 -0.66
C TRP A 169 14.49 8.01 -1.76
N GLY A 170 14.43 9.21 -2.32
CA GLY A 170 15.38 9.67 -3.33
C GLY A 170 14.96 10.98 -4.02
N ASP A 171 15.72 11.37 -5.04
CA ASP A 171 15.35 12.51 -5.92
C ASP A 171 14.14 12.17 -6.80
N GLU A 172 14.05 10.90 -7.22
CA GLU A 172 12.96 10.29 -7.93
C GLU A 172 12.84 8.82 -7.50
N LEU A 173 11.64 8.25 -7.61
CA LEU A 173 11.40 6.83 -7.34
C LEU A 173 10.89 6.14 -8.59
N ALA A 174 11.54 5.03 -8.96
CA ALA A 174 10.99 4.10 -9.94
C ALA A 174 9.75 3.38 -9.38
N PRO A 175 8.93 2.75 -10.24
CA PRO A 175 7.86 1.88 -9.79
C PRO A 175 8.34 0.86 -8.77
N LEU A 176 7.51 0.56 -7.76
CA LEU A 176 7.85 -0.48 -6.79
C LEU A 176 7.97 -1.83 -7.50
N GLU A 177 9.17 -2.40 -7.49
CA GLU A 177 9.44 -3.69 -8.11
C GLU A 177 8.90 -4.84 -7.26
N LEU A 178 7.90 -5.54 -7.78
CA LEU A 178 7.40 -6.79 -7.21
C LEU A 178 7.74 -7.96 -8.14
N PRO A 179 8.00 -9.17 -7.62
CA PRO A 179 8.20 -10.34 -8.47
C PRO A 179 6.94 -10.62 -9.31
N ASN A 180 7.12 -11.16 -10.52
CA ASN A 180 6.03 -11.43 -11.45
C ASN A 180 5.05 -12.49 -10.92
N ALA A 181 3.77 -12.29 -11.19
CA ALA A 181 2.74 -13.29 -11.02
C ALA A 181 2.72 -14.23 -12.22
N TYR A 182 3.06 -15.51 -12.03
CA TYR A 182 2.98 -16.53 -13.08
C TYR A 182 1.65 -17.30 -13.08
N ALA A 183 0.97 -17.35 -11.93
CA ALA A 183 -0.37 -17.91 -11.76
C ALA A 183 -1.14 -17.02 -10.78
N HIS A 184 -2.30 -16.52 -11.19
CA HIS A 184 -3.13 -15.63 -10.38
C HIS A 184 -4.63 -15.82 -10.67
N THR A 185 -5.45 -15.45 -9.71
CA THR A 185 -6.93 -15.52 -9.77
C THR A 185 -7.57 -14.20 -10.24
N ASP A 186 -6.77 -13.30 -10.82
CA ASP A 186 -7.18 -11.95 -11.26
C ASP A 186 -7.66 -11.01 -10.13
N LEU A 187 -7.40 -11.41 -8.87
CA LEU A 187 -7.52 -10.55 -7.70
C LEU A 187 -6.42 -9.49 -7.75
N ARG A 188 -6.76 -8.29 -8.24
CA ARG A 188 -5.78 -7.22 -8.51
C ARG A 188 -6.01 -5.98 -7.65
N ALA A 189 -4.93 -5.39 -7.15
CA ALA A 189 -4.88 -4.01 -6.69
C ALA A 189 -4.20 -3.16 -7.79
N VAL A 190 -4.91 -2.17 -8.31
CA VAL A 190 -4.45 -1.36 -9.44
C VAL A 190 -4.49 0.11 -9.04
N PHE A 191 -3.43 0.86 -9.34
CA PHE A 191 -3.33 2.30 -9.07
C PHE A 191 -2.66 2.99 -10.26
N ALA A 192 -3.24 4.09 -10.74
CA ALA A 192 -2.58 5.01 -11.66
C ALA A 192 -2.09 6.24 -10.89
N PHE A 193 -0.78 6.44 -10.89
CA PHE A 193 -0.12 7.51 -10.16
C PHE A 193 0.00 8.78 -11.01
N PRO A 194 0.03 9.98 -10.41
CA PRO A 194 0.16 11.25 -11.14
C PRO A 194 1.44 11.40 -11.97
N ASP A 195 2.50 10.66 -11.65
CA ASP A 195 3.75 10.63 -12.39
C ASP A 195 3.69 9.74 -13.67
N GLY A 196 2.53 9.15 -13.95
CA GLY A 196 2.30 8.30 -15.12
C GLY A 196 2.60 6.83 -14.89
N PHE A 197 3.08 6.44 -13.70
CA PHE A 197 3.26 5.03 -13.38
C PHE A 197 1.95 4.34 -13.04
N VAL A 198 1.89 3.03 -13.32
CA VAL A 198 0.77 2.18 -12.97
C VAL A 198 1.28 1.03 -12.13
N ALA A 199 0.77 0.90 -10.90
CA ALA A 199 0.86 -0.33 -10.15
C ALA A 199 -0.30 -1.23 -10.58
N ASN A 200 0.00 -2.48 -10.95
CA ASN A 200 -0.98 -3.50 -11.20
C ASN A 200 -0.50 -4.78 -10.54
N TRP A 201 -1.04 -5.06 -9.35
CA TRP A 201 -0.52 -6.10 -8.47
C TRP A 201 -1.55 -7.19 -8.28
N ALA A 202 -1.20 -8.41 -8.68
CA ALA A 202 -2.01 -9.59 -8.43
C ALA A 202 -1.75 -10.14 -7.02
N LEU A 203 -2.82 -10.46 -6.31
CA LEU A 203 -2.77 -11.17 -5.05
C LEU A 203 -2.43 -12.66 -5.29
N THR A 204 -1.39 -13.17 -4.64
CA THR A 204 -1.03 -14.59 -4.64
C THR A 204 -0.84 -15.09 -3.20
N PRO A 205 -0.73 -16.42 -2.97
CA PRO A 205 -0.50 -16.96 -1.63
C PRO A 205 0.81 -16.47 -0.98
N ASP A 206 1.76 -16.01 -1.79
CA ASP A 206 3.06 -15.48 -1.35
C ASP A 206 3.09 -13.94 -1.29
N GLY A 207 1.95 -13.28 -1.52
CA GLY A 207 1.77 -11.83 -1.45
C GLY A 207 1.43 -11.18 -2.78
N PHE A 208 1.43 -9.85 -2.79
CA PHE A 208 1.21 -9.09 -4.01
C PHE A 208 2.41 -9.24 -4.96
N ARG A 209 2.10 -9.47 -6.23
CA ARG A 209 3.07 -9.73 -7.31
C ARG A 209 2.75 -8.84 -8.50
N GLN A 210 3.75 -8.47 -9.28
CA GLN A 210 3.52 -7.69 -10.50
C GLN A 210 2.64 -8.50 -11.46
N PHE A 211 1.50 -7.92 -11.86
CA PHE A 211 0.67 -8.48 -12.90
C PHE A 211 1.36 -8.22 -14.24
N ALA A 212 1.81 -9.29 -14.89
CA ALA A 212 2.17 -9.26 -16.29
C ALA A 212 0.94 -9.74 -17.06
N ALA A 213 0.33 -8.85 -17.86
CA ALA A 213 -0.62 -9.32 -18.86
C ALA A 213 0.15 -10.33 -19.73
N HIS A 214 -0.34 -11.56 -19.87
CA HIS A 214 0.16 -12.41 -20.94
C HIS A 214 -0.17 -11.68 -22.25
N ASP A 215 0.85 -11.33 -23.03
CA ASP A 215 0.66 -10.92 -24.42
C ASP A 215 -0.24 -11.97 -25.07
N SER A 216 -1.47 -11.55 -25.39
CA SER A 216 -2.49 -12.39 -26.03
C SER A 216 -2.21 -12.51 -27.51
#